data_AF-A0A3D9IW31-F1
#
_entry.id   AF-A0A3D9IW31-F1
#
_cell.length_a   1.000
_cell.length_b   1.000
_cell.length_c   1.000
_cell.angle_alpha   90.00
_cell.angle_beta   90.00
_cell.angle_gamma   90.00
#
_symmetry.space_group_name_H-M   'P 1'
#
loop_
_entity.id
_entity.type
_entity.pdbx_description
1 polymer ?
#
loop_
_entity_poly.entity_id
_entity_poly.type
_entity_poly.pdbx_seq_one_letter_code
_entity_poly.pdbx_strand_id
1 'polypeptide(L)' 'MKLTENHKHLPVVSAADVEFADELADADDKEAQERAAAADRRVTEGEGE' A
#
# COMPACT_ATOMS: atom_id res chain seq x y z
N MET A 1 -20.14 21.94 0.55
CA MET A 1 -18.74 21.70 0.95
C MET A 1 -18.00 21.18 -0.29
N LYS A 2 -17.06 21.94 -0.85
CA LYS A 2 -16.20 21.45 -1.94
C LYS A 2 -15.10 20.62 -1.28
N LEU A 3 -15.14 19.29 -1.42
CA LEU A 3 -14.01 18.42 -1.07
C LEU A 3 -12.85 18.88 -1.95
N THR A 4 -11.85 19.50 -1.33
CA THR A 4 -10.72 20.12 -2.03
C THR A 4 -9.93 19.06 -2.77
N GLU A 5 -9.73 19.25 -4.07
CA GLU A 5 -8.95 18.38 -4.97
C GLU A 5 -7.46 18.23 -4.60
N ASN A 6 -7.03 18.82 -3.48
CA ASN A 6 -5.65 18.85 -2.97
C ASN A 6 -5.12 17.49 -2.52
N HIS A 7 -5.92 16.43 -2.47
CA HIS A 7 -5.44 15.09 -2.08
C HIS A 7 -5.01 14.24 -3.27
N LYS A 8 -5.26 14.68 -4.52
CA LYS A 8 -4.89 13.95 -5.74
C LYS A 8 -3.38 13.82 -5.97
N HIS A 9 -2.56 14.58 -5.25
CA HIS A 9 -1.11 14.63 -5.41
C HIS A 9 -0.33 14.30 -4.14
N LEU A 10 -0.98 13.72 -3.13
CA LEU A 10 -0.26 13.21 -1.98
C LEU A 10 0.54 11.97 -2.41
N PRO A 11 1.81 11.84 -2.00
CA PRO A 11 2.59 10.65 -2.30
C PRO A 11 1.88 9.44 -1.71
N VAL A 12 1.56 8.47 -2.55
CA VAL A 12 1.06 7.17 -2.13
C VAL A 12 2.28 6.36 -1.68
N VAL A 13 2.30 5.99 -0.39
CA VAL A 13 3.36 5.12 0.15
C VAL A 13 3.09 3.69 -0.30
N SER A 14 4.14 2.97 -0.69
CA SER A 14 4.07 1.56 -1.08
C SER A 14 4.46 0.64 0.07
N ALA A 15 4.08 -0.64 0.01
CA ALA A 15 4.54 -1.63 0.98
C ALA A 15 6.08 -1.80 0.98
N ALA A 16 6.76 -1.43 -0.10
CA ALA A 16 8.22 -1.47 -0.20
C ALA A 16 8.93 -0.32 0.54
N ASP A 17 8.21 0.75 0.89
CA ASP A 17 8.76 1.90 1.60
C ASP A 17 8.85 1.68 3.13
N VAL A 18 8.41 0.51 3.61
CA VAL A 18 8.39 0.13 5.03
C VAL A 18 9.22 -1.13 5.25
N GLU A 19 10.23 -1.06 6.10
CA GLU A 19 11.03 -2.23 6.49
C GLU A 19 10.19 -3.17 7.37
N PHE A 20 10.09 -4.44 6.96
CA PHE A 20 9.34 -5.48 7.68
C PHE A 20 10.28 -6.33 8.56
N ALA A 21 10.01 -6.36 9.87
CA ALA A 21 10.78 -7.16 10.82
C ALA A 21 10.22 -8.60 10.90
N ASP A 22 10.62 -9.45 9.95
CA ASP A 22 10.08 -10.82 9.80
C ASP A 22 10.24 -11.71 11.06
N GLU A 23 11.26 -11.46 11.86
CA GLU A 23 11.53 -12.20 13.11
C GLU A 23 10.56 -11.85 14.25
N LEU A 24 9.92 -10.67 14.19
CA LEU A 24 8.93 -10.21 15.17
C LEU A 24 7.50 -10.38 14.68
N ALA A 25 7.33 -10.65 13.38
CA ALA A 25 6.04 -10.79 12.75
C ALA A 25 5.38 -12.12 13.09
N ASP A 26 4.13 -12.05 13.52
CA ASP A 26 3.29 -13.24 13.69
C ASP A 26 2.62 -13.65 12.37
N ALA A 27 1.77 -14.68 12.43
CA ALA A 27 1.10 -15.19 11.23
C ALA A 27 0.14 -14.17 10.61
N ASP A 28 -0.49 -13.33 11.43
CA ASP A 28 -1.45 -12.34 10.99
C ASP A 28 -0.73 -11.16 10.32
N ASP A 29 0.44 -10.77 10.85
CA ASP A 29 1.31 -9.75 10.25
C ASP A 29 1.75 -10.14 8.84
N LYS A 30 2.12 -11.41 8.65
CA LYS A 30 2.54 -11.94 7.33
C LYS A 30 1.39 -11.96 6.34
N GLU A 31 0.20 -12.38 6.76
CA GLU A 31 -0.99 -12.36 5.90
C GLU A 31 -1.37 -10.93 5.51
N ALA A 32 -1.27 -9.97 6.44
CA ALA A 32 -1.51 -8.57 6.16
C ALA A 32 -0.53 -8.01 5.11
N GLN A 33 0.76 -8.37 5.22
CA GLN A 33 1.79 -7.98 4.25
C GLN A 33 1.49 -8.54 2.85
N GLU A 34 1.10 -9.80 2.74
CA GLU A 34 0.73 -10.43 1.47
C GLU A 34 -0.48 -9.74 0.81
N ARG A 35 -1.48 -9.39 1.62
CA ARG A 35 -2.67 -8.66 1.15
C ARG A 35 -2.31 -7.25 0.68
N ALA A 36 -1.44 -6.54 1.40
CA ALA A 36 -0.97 -5.21 1.01
C ALA A 36 -0.20 -5.26 -0.33
N ALA A 37 0.74 -6.19 -0.49
CA ALA A 37 1.48 -6.37 -1.75
C ALA A 37 0.56 -6.75 -2.93
N ALA A 38 -0.51 -7.52 -2.68
CA ALA A 38 -1.50 -7.82 -3.70
C ALA A 38 -2.35 -6.59 -4.09
N ALA A 39 -2.65 -5.70 -3.15
CA ALA A 39 -3.36 -4.46 -3.42
C ALA A 39 -2.50 -3.47 -4.21
N ASP A 40 -1.23 -3.30 -3.83
CA ASP A 40 -0.28 -2.45 -4.55
C ASP A 40 -0.16 -2.87 -6.02
N ARG A 41 -0.01 -4.18 -6.29
CA ARG A 41 0.00 -4.71 -7.67
C ARG A 41 -1.23 -4.32 -8.48
N ARG A 42 -2.43 -4.43 -7.90
CA ARG A 42 -3.68 -4.07 -8.57
C ARG A 42 -3.76 -2.59 -8.93
N VAL A 43 -3.26 -1.72 -8.05
CA VAL A 43 -3.25 -0.27 -8.29
C VAL A 43 -2.22 0.06 -9.38
N THR A 44 -1.01 -0.50 -9.30
CA THR A 44 0.04 -0.23 -10.30
C THR A 44 -0.30 -0.77 -11.69
N GLU A 45 -1.03 -1.89 -11.80
CA GLU A 45 -1.47 -2.43 -13.09
C GLU A 45 -2.70 -1.70 -13.66
N GLY A 46 -3.52 -1.07 -12.80
CA GLY A 46 -4.72 -0.33 -13.19
C GLY A 46 -4.48 1.15 -13.55
N GLU A 47 -3.36 1.74 -13.14
CA GLU A 47 -3.00 3.15 -13.44
C GLU A 47 -2.26 3.32 -14.79
N GLY A 48 -2.21 2.26 -15.61
CA GLY A 48 -1.54 2.24 -16.93
C GLY A 48 -2.43 2.42 -18.16
N GLU A 49 -3.72 2.77 -18.02
CA GLU A 49 -4.65 3.11 -19.12
C GLU A 49 -5.11 4.57 -19.09
#